data_AF-A0A9P8ES65-F1
#
_entry.id   AF-A0A9P8ES65-F1
#
_cell.length_a   1.000
_cell.length_b   1.000
_cell.length_c   1.000
_cell.angle_alpha   90.00
_cell.angle_beta   90.00
_cell.angle_gamma   90.00
#
_symmetry.space_group_name_H-M   'P 1'
#
loop_
_entity.id
_entity.type
_entity.pdbx_description
1 polymer ?
#
loop_
_entity_poly.entity_id
_entity_poly.type
_entity_poly.pdbx_seq_one_letter_code
_entity_poly.pdbx_strand_id
1 'polypeptide(L)'
;MANNGLTATPLGQQGGFNWLFLVDLIVCGILALFFIFYFNRTVSTIISYGIRAWTWHKYRAYIDITSFQLSPLGGRLFFKSIRYHGHNQTVFVHDGNITWRYWLRQVQEPLIMQKVSHRYHSYDADQTSSDGSQEKARPRSKSVGRAEAADANRQRELPCRIFVKVKGVEAFLYNQSPVYDNIIANLQNTARTKDPDVPSADIPVMDPTKEKSAEANGLDRQETPSSIDESLLAETVSRTTSRTTTHESAIPAFLRLFPIQVECKKAAAAVGNEFTQSILTAKLENASGRIDADEAGALDLYKLMFNFDFHDINVALKPNTDYQMSQMQAAARLDKDEDPKAKKGRLFHPIRRVGKILRTLLHIVTWLFTWHRSSKRSVRTASLLSEDEILDGESAKLPGEAQWQGLARYLDETGNEHNEWDGVEYARFSNIADVKKASMNF
;
A
#
# COMPACT_ATOMS: atom_id res chain seq x y z
N MET A 1 37.80 -36.62 29.76
CA MET A 1 37.35 -37.11 28.45
C MET A 1 36.19 -38.07 28.69
N ALA A 2 34.95 -37.61 28.53
CA ALA A 2 33.76 -38.46 28.65
C ALA A 2 33.20 -38.67 27.24
N ASN A 3 33.35 -39.90 26.72
CA ASN A 3 32.82 -40.31 25.43
C ASN A 3 31.31 -40.56 25.57
N ASN A 4 30.49 -39.58 25.17
CA ASN A 4 29.05 -39.77 24.97
C ASN A 4 28.79 -40.38 23.59
N GLY A 5 29.16 -41.65 23.41
CA GLY A 5 28.82 -42.43 22.23
C GLY A 5 27.40 -42.99 22.36
N LEU A 6 26.51 -42.65 21.43
CA LEU A 6 25.18 -43.26 21.29
C LEU A 6 25.36 -44.76 20.99
N THR A 7 25.09 -45.64 21.95
CA THR A 7 25.15 -47.09 21.75
C THR A 7 23.83 -47.60 21.18
N ALA A 8 23.82 -47.94 19.89
CA ALA A 8 22.68 -48.60 19.27
C ALA A 8 22.51 -50.02 19.86
N THR A 9 21.44 -50.23 20.62
CA THR A 9 21.11 -51.52 21.25
C THR A 9 20.38 -52.40 20.23
N PRO A 10 20.83 -53.64 19.95
CA PRO A 10 20.16 -54.52 19.00
C PRO A 10 18.78 -54.95 19.53
N LEU A 11 17.81 -55.13 18.63
CA LEU A 11 16.46 -55.63 18.91
C LEU A 11 16.54 -57.06 19.46
N GLY A 12 16.70 -57.16 20.77
CA GLY A 12 16.76 -58.43 21.50
C GLY A 12 15.44 -59.20 21.40
N GLN A 13 15.55 -60.51 21.25
CA GLN A 13 14.48 -61.51 21.12
C GLN A 13 13.72 -61.77 22.43
N GLN A 14 13.47 -60.73 23.23
CA GLN A 14 12.55 -60.73 24.36
C GLN A 14 11.60 -59.54 24.18
N GLY A 15 10.30 -59.81 24.08
CA GLY A 15 9.24 -58.84 23.77
C GLY A 15 8.99 -57.78 24.86
N GLY A 16 10.04 -57.06 25.27
CA GLY A 16 9.96 -55.91 26.16
C GLY A 16 9.50 -54.68 25.39
N PHE A 17 8.51 -53.98 25.92
CA PHE A 17 8.01 -52.73 25.36
C PHE A 17 9.11 -51.66 25.32
N ASN A 18 9.50 -51.22 24.12
CA ASN A 18 10.47 -50.15 23.96
C ASN A 18 9.79 -48.79 24.20
N TRP A 19 9.79 -48.34 25.45
CA TRP A 19 9.20 -47.07 25.86
C TRP A 19 9.85 -45.87 25.17
N LEU A 20 11.13 -45.97 24.80
CA LEU A 20 11.86 -44.91 24.08
C LEU A 20 11.27 -44.71 22.68
N PHE A 21 10.98 -45.81 21.99
CA PHE A 21 10.28 -45.78 20.69
C PHE A 21 8.86 -45.19 20.81
N LEU A 22 8.13 -45.50 21.89
CA LEU A 22 6.82 -44.87 22.15
C LEU A 22 6.96 -43.35 22.31
N VAL A 23 7.95 -42.90 23.09
CA VAL A 23 8.20 -41.46 23.28
C VAL A 23 8.55 -40.79 21.95
N ASP A 24 9.43 -41.38 21.16
CA ASP A 24 9.78 -40.86 19.83
C ASP A 24 8.56 -40.79 18.90
N LEU A 25 7.67 -41.80 18.94
CA LEU A 25 6.42 -41.81 18.18
C LEU A 25 5.47 -40.69 18.64
N ILE A 26 5.32 -40.48 19.94
CA ILE A 26 4.49 -39.40 20.51
C ILE A 26 5.05 -38.04 20.10
N VAL A 27 6.36 -37.83 20.22
CA VAL A 27 7.03 -36.58 19.83
C VAL A 27 6.88 -36.33 18.33
N CYS A 28 7.10 -37.35 17.50
CA CYS A 28 6.88 -37.28 16.06
C CYS A 28 5.42 -36.93 15.73
N GLY A 29 4.46 -37.54 16.42
CA GLY A 29 3.04 -37.23 16.28
C GLY A 29 2.71 -35.77 16.64
N ILE A 30 3.23 -35.27 17.77
CA ILE A 30 3.06 -33.87 18.19
C ILE A 30 3.70 -32.91 17.17
N LEU A 31 4.90 -33.23 16.69
CA LEU A 31 5.60 -32.42 15.68
C LEU A 31 4.85 -32.41 14.34
N ALA A 32 4.30 -33.55 13.91
CA ALA A 32 3.48 -33.64 12.71
C ALA A 32 2.21 -32.79 12.83
N LEU A 33 1.52 -32.87 13.98
CA LEU A 33 0.35 -32.02 14.28
C LEU A 33 0.72 -30.53 14.29
N PHE A 34 1.85 -30.18 14.91
CA PHE A 34 2.36 -28.81 14.89
C PHE A 34 2.63 -28.32 13.47
N PHE A 35 3.27 -29.14 12.64
CA PHE A 35 3.60 -28.79 11.27
C PHE A 35 2.35 -28.57 10.41
N ILE A 36 1.35 -29.43 10.55
CA ILE A 36 0.11 -29.35 9.76
C ILE A 36 -0.76 -28.15 10.19
N PHE A 37 -0.92 -27.91 11.50
CA PHE A 37 -1.87 -26.91 12.00
C PHE A 37 -1.26 -25.55 12.36
N TYR A 38 -0.03 -25.50 12.86
CA TYR A 38 0.54 -24.30 13.48
C TYR A 38 1.75 -23.71 12.75
N PHE A 39 2.37 -24.44 11.82
CA PHE A 39 3.55 -23.96 11.10
C PHE A 39 3.28 -22.65 10.36
N ASN A 40 2.20 -22.59 9.57
CA ASN A 40 1.82 -21.39 8.80
C ASN A 40 1.60 -20.17 9.71
N ARG A 41 1.02 -20.37 10.89
CA ARG A 41 0.76 -19.30 11.86
C ARG A 41 2.05 -18.83 12.55
N THR A 42 2.94 -19.76 12.88
CA THR A 42 4.24 -19.46 13.50
C THR A 42 5.12 -18.68 12.53
N VAL A 43 5.24 -19.15 11.28
CA VAL A 43 5.98 -18.46 10.21
C VAL A 43 5.41 -17.06 9.98
N SER A 44 4.07 -16.93 9.92
CA SER A 44 3.43 -15.61 9.79
C SER A 44 3.78 -14.67 10.93
N THR A 45 3.84 -15.17 12.16
CA THR A 45 4.19 -14.34 13.34
C THR A 45 5.63 -13.85 13.27
N ILE A 46 6.56 -14.72 12.86
CA ILE A 46 7.98 -14.36 12.69
C ILE A 46 8.13 -13.32 11.57
N ILE A 47 7.47 -13.54 10.42
CA ILE A 47 7.48 -12.61 9.29
C ILE A 47 6.85 -11.27 9.68
N SER A 48 5.69 -11.28 10.33
CA SER A 48 5.00 -10.08 10.83
C SER A 48 5.91 -9.29 11.77
N TYR A 49 6.59 -9.96 12.71
CA TYR A 49 7.55 -9.31 13.60
C TYR A 49 8.73 -8.70 12.85
N GLY A 50 9.33 -9.43 11.89
CA GLY A 50 10.44 -8.94 11.07
C GLY A 50 10.06 -7.71 10.24
N ILE A 51 8.93 -7.78 9.53
CA ILE A 51 8.41 -6.67 8.73
C ILE A 51 8.08 -5.48 9.62
N ARG A 52 7.44 -5.71 10.77
CA ARG A 52 7.09 -4.65 11.72
C ARG A 52 8.32 -3.95 12.28
N ALA A 53 9.34 -4.70 12.68
CA ALA A 53 10.60 -4.14 13.15
C ALA A 53 11.21 -3.23 12.07
N TRP A 54 11.30 -3.72 10.83
CA TRP A 54 11.84 -2.94 9.71
C TRP A 54 10.98 -1.71 9.37
N THR A 55 9.66 -1.88 9.25
CA THR A 55 8.72 -0.84 8.82
C THR A 55 8.59 0.26 9.88
N TRP A 56 8.66 -0.10 11.16
CA TRP A 56 8.66 0.87 12.25
C TRP A 56 9.85 1.82 12.17
N HIS A 57 11.05 1.30 11.92
CA HIS A 57 12.26 2.12 11.85
C HIS A 57 12.28 3.07 10.65
N LYS A 58 11.78 2.63 9.49
CA LYS A 58 11.86 3.44 8.25
C LYS A 58 10.66 4.35 8.05
N TYR A 59 9.44 3.85 8.30
CA TYR A 59 8.19 4.53 7.92
C TYR A 59 7.25 4.80 9.09
N ARG A 60 7.58 4.34 10.31
CA ARG A 60 6.68 4.37 11.48
C ARG A 60 5.29 3.77 11.19
N ALA A 61 5.22 2.82 10.27
CA ALA A 61 4.00 2.10 9.94
C ALA A 61 4.04 0.71 10.56
N TYR A 62 2.88 0.24 10.99
CA TYR A 62 2.70 -1.05 11.64
C TYR A 62 2.03 -2.01 10.66
N ILE A 63 2.68 -3.13 10.40
CA ILE A 63 2.15 -4.19 9.53
C ILE A 63 1.93 -5.43 10.39
N ASP A 64 0.75 -6.02 10.26
CA ASP A 64 0.42 -7.29 10.87
C ASP A 64 -0.11 -8.28 9.84
N ILE A 65 0.33 -9.53 9.93
CA ILE A 65 -0.03 -10.61 9.02
C ILE A 65 -0.43 -11.81 9.87
N THR A 66 -1.68 -12.23 9.76
CA THR A 66 -2.23 -13.28 10.62
C THR A 66 -1.81 -14.68 10.19
N SER A 67 -1.92 -14.97 8.89
CA SER A 67 -1.41 -16.24 8.36
C SER A 67 -0.77 -16.05 7.01
N PHE A 68 0.29 -16.83 6.81
CA PHE A 68 1.12 -16.80 5.63
C PHE A 68 1.45 -18.23 5.23
N GLN A 69 1.25 -18.57 3.96
CA GLN A 69 1.55 -19.89 3.41
C GLN A 69 2.31 -19.74 2.11
N LEU A 70 3.47 -20.38 2.04
CA LEU A 70 4.30 -20.43 0.85
C LEU A 70 4.09 -21.77 0.13
N SER A 71 3.85 -21.71 -1.18
CA SER A 71 3.84 -22.86 -2.08
C SER A 71 4.96 -22.67 -3.10
N PRO A 72 6.21 -23.06 -2.78
CA PRO A 72 7.37 -22.77 -3.61
C PRO A 72 7.29 -23.46 -4.98
N LEU A 73 6.84 -24.72 -5.03
CA LEU A 73 6.72 -25.47 -6.28
C LEU A 73 5.74 -24.83 -7.28
N GLY A 74 4.68 -24.20 -6.76
CA GLY A 74 3.71 -23.47 -7.57
C GLY A 74 4.00 -21.96 -7.65
N GLY A 75 5.10 -21.47 -7.08
CA GLY A 75 5.40 -20.03 -6.96
C GLY A 75 4.28 -19.19 -6.34
N ARG A 76 3.41 -19.78 -5.51
CA ARG A 76 2.26 -19.08 -4.91
C ARG A 76 2.54 -18.72 -3.46
N LEU A 77 2.13 -17.53 -3.08
CA LEU A 77 2.24 -17.00 -1.74
C LEU A 77 0.85 -16.57 -1.31
N PHE A 78 0.27 -17.29 -0.36
CA PHE A 78 -1.04 -17.00 0.21
C PHE A 78 -0.86 -16.23 1.50
N PHE A 79 -1.70 -15.21 1.67
CA PHE A 79 -1.75 -14.43 2.89
C PHE A 79 -3.21 -14.22 3.28
N LYS A 80 -3.42 -14.08 4.59
CA LYS A 80 -4.71 -13.78 5.19
C LYS A 80 -4.56 -12.70 6.24
N SER A 81 -5.51 -11.79 6.23
CA SER A 81 -5.66 -10.68 7.17
C SER A 81 -4.36 -9.89 7.30
N ILE A 82 -3.96 -9.23 6.21
CA ILE A 82 -2.88 -8.23 6.24
C ILE A 82 -3.50 -6.93 6.72
N ARG A 83 -2.95 -6.37 7.80
CA ARG A 83 -3.34 -5.07 8.32
C ARG A 83 -2.16 -4.14 8.28
N TYR A 84 -2.33 -3.02 7.60
CA TYR A 84 -1.40 -1.92 7.53
C TYR A 84 -1.99 -0.75 8.31
N HIS A 85 -1.24 -0.24 9.28
CA HIS A 85 -1.53 1.02 9.96
C HIS A 85 -0.42 2.01 9.65
N GLY A 86 -0.75 3.03 8.86
CA GLY A 86 0.06 4.22 8.69
C GLY A 86 -0.48 5.37 9.52
N HIS A 87 0.17 6.53 9.40
CA HIS A 87 -0.28 7.75 10.07
C HIS A 87 -1.61 8.29 9.50
N ASN A 88 -1.77 8.23 8.17
CA ASN A 88 -2.90 8.84 7.46
C ASN A 88 -3.88 7.81 6.90
N GLN A 89 -3.56 6.51 7.00
CA GLN A 89 -4.40 5.48 6.43
C GLN A 89 -4.23 4.16 7.16
N THR A 90 -5.31 3.38 7.21
CA THR A 90 -5.25 1.98 7.58
C THR A 90 -5.82 1.15 6.45
N VAL A 91 -5.04 0.19 5.96
CA VAL A 91 -5.46 -0.71 4.90
C VAL A 91 -5.55 -2.11 5.47
N PHE A 92 -6.67 -2.76 5.27
CA PHE A 92 -6.91 -4.13 5.65
C PHE A 92 -7.20 -4.96 4.40
N VAL A 93 -6.57 -6.12 4.30
CA VAL A 93 -6.76 -7.05 3.20
C VAL A 93 -7.13 -8.40 3.78
N HIS A 94 -8.34 -8.87 3.47
CA HIS A 94 -8.89 -10.09 4.07
C HIS A 94 -8.15 -11.34 3.61
N ASP A 95 -8.07 -11.62 2.31
CA ASP A 95 -7.32 -12.75 1.77
C ASP A 95 -6.67 -12.38 0.43
N GLY A 96 -5.53 -13.01 0.11
CA GLY A 96 -4.97 -12.89 -1.22
C GLY A 96 -3.89 -13.91 -1.53
N ASN A 97 -3.56 -13.99 -2.81
CA ASN A 97 -2.52 -14.85 -3.34
C ASN A 97 -1.69 -14.13 -4.39
N ILE A 98 -0.38 -14.12 -4.20
CA ILE A 98 0.60 -13.66 -5.17
C ILE A 98 1.14 -14.90 -5.87
N THR A 99 1.00 -14.97 -7.20
CA THR A 99 1.52 -16.05 -8.01
C THR A 99 2.68 -15.51 -8.84
N TRP A 100 3.87 -16.05 -8.60
CA TRP A 100 5.05 -15.84 -9.43
C TRP A 100 5.22 -17.02 -10.36
N ARG A 101 4.91 -16.82 -11.65
CA ARG A 101 4.99 -17.83 -12.71
C ARG A 101 6.40 -17.93 -13.28
N TYR A 102 7.38 -18.25 -12.43
CA TYR A 102 8.80 -18.32 -12.83
C TYR A 102 9.10 -19.44 -13.84
N TRP A 103 8.26 -20.49 -13.89
CA TRP A 103 8.43 -21.65 -14.77
C TRP A 103 7.97 -21.40 -16.22
N LEU A 104 7.23 -20.31 -16.47
CA LEU A 104 6.80 -19.97 -17.84
C LEU A 104 7.96 -19.37 -18.61
N ARG A 105 8.33 -19.99 -19.74
CA ARG A 105 9.38 -19.51 -20.64
C ARG A 105 8.93 -18.30 -21.46
N GLN A 106 7.68 -18.31 -21.90
CA GLN A 106 7.05 -17.22 -22.63
C GLN A 106 6.08 -16.48 -21.71
N VAL A 107 6.37 -15.21 -21.47
CA VAL A 107 5.66 -14.32 -20.58
C VAL A 107 5.58 -12.97 -21.29
N GLN A 108 4.54 -12.19 -20.98
CA GLN A 108 4.44 -10.83 -21.50
C GLN A 108 5.69 -10.02 -21.13
N GLU A 109 6.29 -9.37 -22.13
CA GLU A 109 7.43 -8.47 -21.95
C GLU A 109 6.93 -7.09 -21.50
N PRO A 110 7.72 -6.36 -20.69
CA PRO A 110 7.37 -5.00 -20.32
C PRO A 110 7.44 -4.07 -21.55
N LEU A 111 6.58 -3.04 -21.58
CA LEU A 111 6.46 -2.13 -22.73
C LEU A 111 7.79 -1.52 -23.15
N ILE A 112 8.65 -1.18 -22.19
CA ILE A 112 9.98 -0.64 -22.49
C ILE A 112 10.85 -1.62 -23.30
N MET A 113 10.81 -2.92 -22.97
CA MET A 113 11.58 -3.92 -23.72
C MET A 113 11.02 -4.11 -25.11
N GLN A 114 9.69 -4.13 -25.23
CA GLN A 114 9.03 -4.21 -26.52
C GLN A 114 9.47 -3.05 -27.44
N LYS A 115 9.45 -1.82 -26.93
CA LYS A 115 9.87 -0.62 -27.70
C LYS A 115 11.36 -0.66 -28.07
N VAL A 116 12.24 -1.09 -27.17
CA VAL A 116 13.68 -1.21 -27.45
C VAL A 116 13.93 -2.25 -28.54
N SER A 117 13.29 -3.41 -28.45
CA SER A 117 13.38 -4.46 -29.48
C SER A 117 12.87 -3.98 -30.84
N HIS A 118 11.76 -3.22 -30.86
CA HIS A 118 11.26 -2.61 -32.10
C HIS A 118 12.24 -1.60 -32.70
N ARG A 119 12.85 -0.73 -31.89
CA ARG A 119 13.87 0.21 -32.38
C ARG A 119 15.05 -0.52 -33.01
N TYR A 120 15.51 -1.60 -32.38
CA TYR A 120 16.60 -2.42 -32.90
C TYR A 120 16.25 -3.06 -34.25
N HIS A 121 15.07 -3.67 -34.38
CA HIS A 121 14.62 -4.27 -35.64
C HIS A 121 14.41 -3.25 -36.76
N SER A 122 13.95 -2.04 -36.44
CA SER A 122 13.83 -0.96 -37.46
C SER A 122 15.18 -0.54 -38.01
N TYR A 123 16.20 -0.45 -37.15
CA TYR A 123 17.55 -0.02 -37.52
C TYR A 123 18.26 -1.06 -38.40
N ASP A 124 18.10 -2.36 -38.10
CA ASP A 124 18.68 -3.45 -38.88
C ASP A 124 18.03 -3.56 -40.27
N ALA A 125 16.71 -3.35 -40.37
CA ALA A 125 15.97 -3.34 -41.63
C ALA A 125 16.41 -2.18 -42.56
N ASP A 126 16.68 -1.01 -42.00
CA ASP A 126 17.19 0.13 -42.77
C ASP A 126 18.63 -0.13 -43.26
N GLN A 127 19.50 -0.75 -42.46
CA GLN A 127 20.86 -1.09 -42.87
C GLN A 127 20.93 -2.17 -43.96
N THR A 128 20.13 -3.24 -43.85
CA THR A 128 20.09 -4.30 -44.86
C THR A 128 19.47 -3.86 -46.19
N SER A 129 18.73 -2.75 -46.22
CA SER A 129 18.24 -2.15 -47.47
C SER A 129 19.31 -1.34 -48.23
N SER A 130 20.45 -1.04 -47.59
CA SER A 130 21.50 -0.20 -48.18
C SER A 130 22.59 -0.97 -48.94
N ASP A 131 22.69 -2.29 -48.74
CA ASP A 131 23.76 -3.12 -49.31
C ASP A 131 23.19 -4.24 -50.20
N GLY A 132 22.77 -3.88 -51.42
CA GLY A 132 22.32 -4.86 -52.41
C GLY A 132 21.41 -4.33 -53.52
N SER A 133 22.03 -3.91 -54.62
CA SER A 133 21.50 -3.79 -56.01
C SER A 133 20.18 -3.05 -56.23
N GLN A 134 20.24 -2.06 -57.12
CA GLN A 134 19.05 -1.45 -57.73
C GLN A 134 18.18 -2.49 -58.43
N GLU A 135 17.14 -2.96 -57.76
CA GLU A 135 15.95 -3.48 -58.42
C GLU A 135 14.74 -2.74 -57.85
N LYS A 136 13.98 -2.11 -58.75
CA LYS A 136 12.86 -1.21 -58.44
C LYS A 136 11.85 -1.87 -57.49
N ALA A 137 11.97 -1.60 -56.19
CA ALA A 137 11.06 -2.07 -55.18
C ALA A 137 9.71 -1.33 -55.29
N ARG A 138 8.65 -2.09 -55.56
CA ARG A 138 7.26 -1.65 -55.46
C ARG A 138 6.97 -1.17 -54.02
N PRO A 139 6.13 -0.15 -53.81
CA PRO A 139 5.83 0.35 -52.47
C PRO A 139 5.01 -0.69 -51.69
N ARG A 140 5.68 -1.53 -50.90
CA ARG A 140 5.04 -2.48 -49.98
C ARG A 140 4.80 -1.82 -48.63
N SER A 141 3.96 -0.78 -48.59
CA SER A 141 3.80 0.10 -47.41
C SER A 141 2.51 -0.09 -46.61
N LYS A 142 1.78 -1.22 -46.75
CA LYS A 142 0.51 -1.44 -46.00
C LYS A 142 0.49 -2.65 -45.06
N SER A 143 1.50 -3.53 -45.05
CA SER A 143 1.46 -4.75 -44.24
C SER A 143 2.27 -4.71 -42.93
N VAL A 144 3.23 -3.80 -42.79
CA VAL A 144 4.14 -3.76 -41.62
C VAL A 144 3.39 -3.28 -40.37
N GLY A 145 2.70 -2.14 -40.42
CA GLY A 145 1.92 -1.64 -39.28
C GLY A 145 0.77 -2.56 -38.83
N ARG A 146 0.21 -3.37 -39.75
CA ARG A 146 -0.80 -4.38 -39.40
C ARG A 146 -0.19 -5.60 -38.71
N ALA A 147 1.03 -5.98 -39.09
CA ALA A 147 1.76 -7.06 -38.44
C ALA A 147 2.21 -6.65 -37.03
N GLU A 148 2.66 -5.41 -36.84
CA GLU A 148 3.05 -4.85 -35.54
C GLU A 148 1.87 -4.73 -34.57
N ALA A 149 0.72 -4.23 -35.05
CA ALA A 149 -0.50 -4.18 -34.24
C ALA A 149 -1.00 -5.59 -33.87
N ALA A 150 -0.82 -6.58 -34.75
CA ALA A 150 -1.15 -7.97 -34.46
C ALA A 150 -0.19 -8.58 -33.42
N ASP A 151 1.10 -8.25 -33.46
CA ASP A 151 2.10 -8.75 -32.52
C ASP A 151 1.93 -8.13 -31.13
N ALA A 152 1.65 -6.83 -31.05
CA ALA A 152 1.31 -6.17 -29.79
C ALA A 152 0.05 -6.79 -29.13
N ASN A 153 -0.94 -7.20 -29.91
CA ASN A 153 -2.11 -7.90 -29.39
C ASN A 153 -1.77 -9.30 -28.88
N ARG A 154 -0.93 -10.07 -29.60
CA ARG A 154 -0.42 -11.37 -29.13
C ARG A 154 0.35 -11.24 -27.81
N GLN A 155 1.17 -10.21 -27.67
CA GLN A 155 1.90 -9.97 -26.42
C GLN A 155 0.96 -9.63 -25.26
N ARG A 156 -0.14 -8.91 -25.51
CA ARG A 156 -1.16 -8.62 -24.47
C ARG A 156 -1.94 -9.85 -24.00
N GLU A 157 -2.04 -10.88 -24.85
CA GLU A 157 -2.66 -12.18 -24.52
C GLU A 157 -1.74 -13.08 -23.69
N LEU A 158 -0.42 -12.85 -23.72
CA LEU A 158 0.53 -13.62 -22.93
C LEU A 158 0.31 -13.42 -21.42
N PRO A 159 0.54 -14.47 -20.60
CA PRO A 159 0.45 -14.36 -19.16
C PRO A 159 1.52 -13.42 -18.59
N CYS A 160 1.17 -12.66 -17.55
CA CYS A 160 2.13 -11.87 -16.77
C CYS A 160 2.96 -12.76 -15.81
N ARG A 161 4.18 -12.32 -15.47
CA ARG A 161 5.08 -13.05 -14.55
C ARG A 161 4.55 -13.06 -13.13
N ILE A 162 4.08 -11.91 -12.67
CA ILE A 162 3.43 -11.75 -11.38
C ILE A 162 1.93 -11.57 -11.61
N PHE A 163 1.16 -12.38 -10.92
CA PHE A 163 -0.28 -12.28 -10.84
C PHE A 163 -0.70 -12.16 -9.37
N VAL A 164 -1.28 -11.02 -9.01
CA VAL A 164 -1.75 -10.71 -7.66
C VAL A 164 -3.27 -10.80 -7.65
N LYS A 165 -3.83 -11.68 -6.83
CA LYS A 165 -5.27 -11.78 -6.64
C LYS A 165 -5.61 -11.52 -5.18
N VAL A 166 -6.51 -10.57 -4.95
CA VAL A 166 -6.87 -10.09 -3.62
C VAL A 166 -8.38 -10.14 -3.47
N LYS A 167 -8.86 -10.45 -2.26
CA LYS A 167 -10.28 -10.46 -1.92
C LYS A 167 -10.51 -9.64 -0.66
N GLY A 168 -11.47 -8.72 -0.70
CA GLY A 168 -11.85 -7.90 0.44
C GLY A 168 -10.75 -6.93 0.85
N VAL A 169 -10.56 -5.87 0.07
CA VAL A 169 -9.67 -4.75 0.42
C VAL A 169 -10.49 -3.66 1.10
N GLU A 170 -10.10 -3.29 2.30
CA GLU A 170 -10.72 -2.21 3.08
C GLU A 170 -9.67 -1.13 3.31
N ALA A 171 -9.95 0.10 2.92
CA ALA A 171 -9.06 1.23 3.15
C ALA A 171 -9.78 2.31 3.95
N PHE A 172 -9.22 2.69 5.08
CA PHE A 172 -9.65 3.89 5.79
C PHE A 172 -8.59 4.97 5.58
N LEU A 173 -9.03 6.11 5.09
CA LEU A 173 -8.21 7.28 4.83
C LEU A 173 -8.62 8.36 5.83
N TYR A 174 -7.68 8.76 6.69
CA TYR A 174 -7.93 9.79 7.68
C TYR A 174 -7.82 11.17 7.03
N ASN A 175 -8.89 11.95 7.13
CA ASN A 175 -8.86 13.33 6.66
C ASN A 175 -8.00 14.19 7.61
N GLN A 176 -6.83 14.61 7.12
CA GLN A 176 -5.90 15.51 7.81
C GLN A 176 -5.84 16.91 7.17
N SER A 177 -6.70 17.22 6.19
CA SER A 177 -6.70 18.52 5.51
C SER A 177 -6.69 19.71 6.47
N PRO A 178 -7.47 19.73 7.57
CA PRO A 178 -7.47 20.89 8.47
C PRO A 178 -6.13 21.12 9.19
N VAL A 179 -5.32 20.09 9.39
CA VAL A 179 -3.96 20.25 9.94
C VAL A 179 -3.08 20.98 8.93
N TYR A 180 -3.15 20.59 7.66
CA TYR A 180 -2.38 21.23 6.59
C TYR A 180 -2.85 22.66 6.35
N ASP A 181 -4.16 22.91 6.37
CA ASP A 181 -4.72 24.26 6.22
C ASP A 181 -4.21 25.19 7.33
N ASN A 182 -4.15 24.69 8.58
CA ASN A 182 -3.59 25.43 9.71
C ASN A 182 -2.09 25.70 9.54
N ILE A 183 -1.32 24.70 9.08
CA ILE A 183 0.11 24.89 8.78
C ILE A 183 0.31 25.96 7.69
N ILE A 184 -0.46 25.91 6.61
CA ILE A 184 -0.39 26.90 5.52
C ILE A 184 -0.73 28.30 6.05
N ALA A 185 -1.79 28.43 6.85
CA ALA A 185 -2.18 29.69 7.46
C ALA A 185 -1.07 30.25 8.38
N ASN A 186 -0.42 29.41 9.20
CA ASN A 186 0.68 29.82 10.06
C ASN A 186 1.94 30.21 9.27
N LEU A 187 2.24 29.51 8.18
CA LEU A 187 3.34 29.86 7.29
C LEU A 187 3.09 31.22 6.61
N GLN A 188 1.87 31.46 6.14
CA GLN A 188 1.45 32.74 5.57
C GLN A 188 1.53 33.87 6.62
N ASN A 189 1.06 33.64 7.84
CA ASN A 189 1.15 34.62 8.94
C ASN A 189 2.61 34.92 9.33
N THR A 190 3.48 33.92 9.33
CA THR A 190 4.91 34.09 9.60
C THR A 190 5.60 34.87 8.47
N ALA A 191 5.22 34.61 7.21
CA ALA A 191 5.71 35.38 6.07
C ALA A 191 5.30 36.86 6.17
N ARG A 192 4.03 37.14 6.52
CA ARG A 192 3.52 38.50 6.78
C ARG A 192 4.26 39.22 7.90
N THR A 193 4.69 38.49 8.93
CA THR A 193 5.46 39.07 10.06
C THR A 193 6.90 39.42 9.66
N LYS A 194 7.45 38.74 8.65
CA LYS A 194 8.83 38.96 8.21
C LYS A 194 8.95 40.08 7.17
N ASP A 195 8.00 40.19 6.24
CA ASP A 195 7.95 41.25 5.23
C ASP A 195 6.50 41.76 5.06
N PRO A 196 6.19 43.00 5.48
CA PRO A 196 4.83 43.55 5.40
C PRO A 196 4.40 43.97 3.98
N ASP A 197 5.31 43.97 2.99
CA ASP A 197 5.10 44.52 1.64
C ASP A 197 4.94 43.46 0.52
N VAL A 198 4.73 42.18 0.83
CA VAL A 198 4.53 41.15 -0.22
C VAL A 198 3.04 41.09 -0.62
N PRO A 199 2.68 41.42 -1.88
CA PRO A 199 1.31 41.26 -2.37
C PRO A 199 0.99 39.78 -2.55
N SER A 200 -0.20 39.39 -2.13
CA SER A 200 -0.73 38.03 -2.17
C SER A 200 -0.63 37.42 -3.58
N ALA A 201 -0.08 36.22 -3.70
CA ALA A 201 -0.47 35.30 -4.78
C ALA A 201 -1.76 34.60 -4.31
N ASP A 202 -2.88 35.33 -4.40
CA ASP A 202 -4.20 34.74 -4.16
C ASP A 202 -4.44 33.66 -5.23
N ILE A 203 -4.55 32.41 -4.79
CA ILE A 203 -5.14 31.35 -5.61
C ILE A 203 -6.64 31.65 -5.66
N PRO A 204 -7.23 31.95 -6.84
CA PRO A 204 -8.63 32.30 -6.90
C PRO A 204 -9.49 31.11 -6.50
N VAL A 205 -10.33 31.29 -5.48
CA VAL A 205 -11.52 30.49 -5.29
C VAL A 205 -12.42 30.76 -6.50
N MET A 206 -12.61 29.74 -7.34
CA MET A 206 -13.40 29.81 -8.56
C MET A 206 -14.89 29.99 -8.19
N ASP A 207 -15.37 31.22 -8.27
CA ASP A 207 -16.80 31.57 -8.21
C ASP A 207 -17.33 31.69 -9.66
N PRO A 208 -18.28 30.88 -10.13
CA PRO A 208 -18.56 30.69 -11.55
C PRO A 208 -19.58 31.70 -12.09
N THR A 209 -19.37 33.00 -11.86
CA THR A 209 -20.25 34.01 -12.45
C THR A 209 -19.58 35.38 -12.60
N LYS A 210 -18.87 35.58 -13.73
CA LYS A 210 -18.92 36.81 -14.56
C LYS A 210 -17.80 36.80 -15.59
N GLU A 211 -18.17 36.47 -16.83
CA GLU A 211 -17.46 36.97 -18.00
C GLU A 211 -17.73 38.47 -18.14
N LYS A 212 -16.69 39.26 -18.42
CA LYS A 212 -16.80 40.44 -19.29
C LYS A 212 -15.45 40.83 -19.90
N SER A 213 -15.54 41.02 -21.21
CA SER A 213 -14.59 41.52 -22.19
C SER A 213 -14.02 42.92 -21.88
N ALA A 214 -12.79 43.18 -22.31
CA ALA A 214 -12.45 44.18 -23.34
C ALA A 214 -10.92 44.37 -23.49
N GLU A 215 -10.55 44.90 -24.65
CA GLU A 215 -9.25 44.91 -25.33
C GLU A 215 -8.27 46.04 -24.91
N ALA A 216 -6.98 45.72 -25.10
CA ALA A 216 -5.85 46.46 -25.70
C ALA A 216 -5.55 47.96 -25.42
N ASN A 217 -4.26 48.20 -25.07
CA ASN A 217 -3.29 49.25 -25.50
C ASN A 217 -2.43 49.68 -24.29
N GLY A 218 -1.10 49.83 -24.28
CA GLY A 218 0.00 49.66 -25.25
C GLY A 218 1.25 50.38 -24.69
N LEU A 219 2.45 49.84 -25.00
CA LEU A 219 3.81 50.48 -25.01
C LEU A 219 4.40 50.94 -23.65
N ASP A 220 5.69 50.89 -23.32
CA ASP A 220 6.96 50.69 -24.02
C ASP A 220 8.07 50.55 -22.96
N ARG A 221 9.04 49.61 -23.05
CA ARG A 221 10.44 49.84 -22.59
C ARG A 221 11.45 48.75 -23.00
N GLN A 222 12.08 49.00 -24.15
CA GLN A 222 13.54 49.04 -24.36
C GLN A 222 14.40 47.77 -24.09
N GLU A 223 14.76 47.10 -25.19
CA GLU A 223 15.89 46.17 -25.29
C GLU A 223 17.25 46.88 -25.34
N THR A 224 18.29 46.23 -24.82
CA THR A 224 19.66 46.15 -25.40
C THR A 224 20.45 45.04 -24.69
N PRO A 225 21.53 44.50 -25.30
CA PRO A 225 21.80 43.07 -25.35
C PRO A 225 23.00 42.64 -24.50
N SER A 226 23.02 41.37 -24.08
CA SER A 226 24.26 40.69 -23.73
C SER A 226 24.20 39.23 -24.16
N SER A 227 24.72 39.01 -25.37
CA SER A 227 25.15 37.72 -25.89
C SER A 227 26.24 37.12 -24.99
N ILE A 228 25.94 36.00 -24.34
CA ILE A 228 26.94 35.09 -23.79
C ILE A 228 26.55 33.67 -24.23
N ASP A 229 27.33 33.18 -25.18
CA ASP A 229 27.40 31.85 -25.81
C ASP A 229 26.63 30.68 -25.17
N GLU A 230 25.43 30.44 -25.71
CA GLU A 230 24.63 29.22 -25.55
C GLU A 230 25.08 28.12 -26.55
N SER A 231 26.39 28.03 -26.83
CA SER A 231 26.95 27.04 -27.77
C SER A 231 28.01 26.13 -27.14
N LEU A 232 28.56 26.49 -25.97
CA LEU A 232 29.61 25.71 -25.30
C LEU A 232 29.11 24.75 -24.21
N LEU A 233 27.84 24.86 -23.80
CA LEU A 233 27.20 23.91 -22.87
C LEU A 233 26.59 22.70 -23.59
N ALA A 234 26.26 22.82 -24.88
CA ALA A 234 25.74 21.70 -25.69
C ALA A 234 26.82 20.68 -26.08
N GLU A 235 28.09 21.09 -26.15
CA GLU A 235 29.19 20.19 -26.51
C GLU A 235 29.74 19.38 -25.31
N THR A 236 29.49 19.85 -24.08
CA THR A 236 29.93 19.15 -22.86
C THR A 236 28.95 18.04 -22.44
N VAL A 237 27.67 18.13 -22.82
CA VAL A 237 26.66 17.08 -22.56
C VAL A 237 26.75 15.93 -23.59
N SER A 238 27.36 16.17 -24.76
CA SER A 238 27.44 15.19 -25.85
C SER A 238 28.65 14.24 -25.78
N ARG A 239 29.59 14.41 -24.84
CA ARG A 239 30.81 13.58 -24.74
C ARG A 239 30.83 12.51 -23.64
N THR A 240 29.74 12.28 -22.92
CA THR A 240 29.69 11.24 -21.86
C THR A 240 28.83 10.01 -22.19
N THR A 241 28.20 9.95 -23.37
CA THR A 241 27.37 8.79 -23.77
C THR A 241 27.92 7.96 -24.91
N SER A 242 29.16 8.18 -25.35
CA SER A 242 29.88 7.24 -26.21
C SER A 242 30.66 6.22 -25.36
N ARG A 243 29.94 5.40 -24.59
CA ARG A 243 30.42 4.06 -24.22
C ARG A 243 29.47 3.06 -24.84
N THR A 244 29.86 2.60 -26.02
CA THR A 244 29.43 1.35 -26.63
C THR A 244 29.55 0.21 -25.63
N THR A 245 28.45 -0.10 -24.95
CA THR A 245 28.24 -1.38 -24.27
C THR A 245 26.83 -1.85 -24.64
N THR A 246 26.76 -2.74 -25.62
CA THR A 246 25.73 -3.77 -25.80
C THR A 246 24.35 -3.42 -25.21
N HIS A 247 23.46 -2.84 -26.04
CA HIS A 247 22.21 -2.18 -25.68
C HIS A 247 21.13 -3.03 -24.96
N GLU A 248 21.35 -4.33 -24.76
CA GLU A 248 20.49 -5.19 -23.94
C GLU A 248 20.81 -5.11 -22.43
N SER A 249 21.99 -4.59 -22.07
CA SER A 249 22.54 -4.58 -20.71
C SER A 249 22.15 -3.36 -19.87
N ALA A 250 21.47 -2.38 -20.45
CA ALA A 250 21.13 -1.13 -19.77
C ALA A 250 19.80 -1.18 -18.99
N ILE A 251 18.91 -2.15 -19.26
CA ILE A 251 17.62 -2.25 -18.58
C ILE A 251 17.81 -3.04 -17.27
N PRO A 252 17.57 -2.43 -16.10
CA PRO A 252 17.69 -3.12 -14.82
C PRO A 252 16.84 -4.39 -14.76
N ALA A 253 17.41 -5.44 -14.16
CA ALA A 253 16.73 -6.74 -14.05
C ALA A 253 15.37 -6.67 -13.35
N PHE A 254 15.15 -5.68 -12.46
CA PHE A 254 13.87 -5.52 -11.78
C PHE A 254 12.73 -5.09 -12.72
N LEU A 255 13.03 -4.41 -13.85
CA LEU A 255 12.01 -4.04 -14.83
C LEU A 255 11.45 -5.26 -15.58
N ARG A 256 12.19 -6.37 -15.61
CA ARG A 256 11.70 -7.66 -16.14
C ARG A 256 10.58 -8.26 -15.29
N LEU A 257 10.30 -7.71 -14.12
CA LEU A 257 9.20 -8.18 -13.28
C LEU A 257 7.84 -7.71 -13.79
N PHE A 258 7.82 -6.60 -14.53
CA PHE A 258 6.64 -6.08 -15.19
C PHE A 258 6.33 -6.86 -16.49
N PRO A 259 5.06 -6.92 -16.91
CA PRO A 259 3.89 -6.35 -16.25
C PRO A 259 3.40 -7.17 -15.05
N ILE A 260 2.79 -6.50 -14.08
CA ILE A 260 2.14 -7.10 -12.91
C ILE A 260 0.63 -7.00 -13.11
N GLN A 261 -0.04 -8.15 -13.14
CA GLN A 261 -1.51 -8.19 -13.23
C GLN A 261 -2.12 -8.27 -11.82
N VAL A 262 -3.13 -7.44 -11.57
CA VAL A 262 -3.83 -7.35 -10.29
C VAL A 262 -5.32 -7.61 -10.51
N GLU A 263 -5.90 -8.53 -9.75
CA GLU A 263 -7.35 -8.79 -9.70
C GLU A 263 -7.82 -8.63 -8.24
N CYS A 264 -8.75 -7.73 -7.99
CA CYS A 264 -9.35 -7.51 -6.68
C CYS A 264 -10.84 -7.81 -6.72
N LYS A 265 -11.29 -8.68 -5.83
CA LYS A 265 -12.72 -9.00 -5.62
C LYS A 265 -13.19 -8.33 -4.35
N LYS A 266 -14.11 -7.38 -4.50
CA LYS A 266 -14.63 -6.46 -3.48
C LYS A 266 -13.55 -5.58 -2.88
N ALA A 267 -13.72 -4.28 -3.03
CA ALA A 267 -12.98 -3.31 -2.25
C ALA A 267 -13.91 -2.22 -1.73
N ALA A 268 -13.55 -1.66 -0.59
CA ALA A 268 -14.25 -0.55 0.01
C ALA A 268 -13.22 0.42 0.60
N ALA A 269 -13.46 1.70 0.41
CA ALA A 269 -12.70 2.78 1.00
C ALA A 269 -13.63 3.71 1.77
N ALA A 270 -13.21 4.14 2.96
CA ALA A 270 -13.89 5.15 3.74
C ALA A 270 -12.92 6.31 4.01
N VAL A 271 -13.35 7.53 3.72
CA VAL A 271 -12.58 8.75 3.99
C VAL A 271 -13.30 9.54 5.05
N GLY A 272 -12.64 9.77 6.18
CA GLY A 272 -13.23 10.52 7.29
C GLY A 272 -12.40 10.46 8.56
N ASN A 273 -12.86 11.21 9.55
CA ASN A 273 -12.31 11.22 10.91
C ASN A 273 -13.46 11.42 11.91
N GLU A 274 -13.20 11.28 13.21
CA GLU A 274 -14.14 11.64 14.28
C GLU A 274 -14.59 13.10 14.21
N PHE A 275 -13.78 13.98 13.62
CA PHE A 275 -14.09 15.41 13.45
C PHE A 275 -14.86 15.76 12.18
N THR A 276 -15.13 14.80 11.29
CA THR A 276 -15.89 15.06 10.05
C THR A 276 -17.37 14.73 10.26
N GLN A 277 -18.27 15.64 9.88
CA GLN A 277 -19.73 15.44 10.03
C GLN A 277 -20.27 14.30 9.15
N SER A 278 -19.60 14.02 8.03
CA SER A 278 -19.95 12.96 7.10
C SER A 278 -18.71 12.20 6.66
N ILE A 279 -18.85 10.90 6.45
CA ILE A 279 -17.82 9.99 5.95
C ILE A 279 -18.14 9.67 4.49
N LEU A 280 -17.15 9.82 3.62
CA LEU A 280 -17.25 9.41 2.23
C LEU A 280 -16.96 7.91 2.15
N THR A 281 -17.90 7.14 1.63
CA THR A 281 -17.74 5.69 1.42
C THR A 281 -17.74 5.38 -0.07
N ALA A 282 -16.71 4.70 -0.54
CA ALA A 282 -16.60 4.20 -1.90
C ALA A 282 -16.55 2.67 -1.85
N LYS A 283 -17.43 2.00 -2.58
CA LYS A 283 -17.48 0.53 -2.70
C LYS A 283 -17.30 0.16 -4.16
N LEU A 284 -16.60 -0.94 -4.41
CA LEU A 284 -16.48 -1.53 -5.75
C LEU A 284 -16.58 -3.05 -5.63
N GLU A 285 -17.22 -3.69 -6.61
CA GLU A 285 -17.39 -5.14 -6.58
C GLU A 285 -16.19 -5.86 -7.20
N ASN A 286 -15.70 -5.39 -8.35
CA ASN A 286 -14.53 -5.98 -9.00
C ASN A 286 -13.60 -4.88 -9.52
N ALA A 287 -12.30 -5.10 -9.35
CA ALA A 287 -11.27 -4.30 -10.01
C ALA A 287 -10.25 -5.23 -10.66
N SER A 288 -9.88 -4.94 -11.90
CA SER A 288 -8.84 -5.66 -12.61
C SER A 288 -7.92 -4.66 -13.28
N GLY A 289 -6.62 -4.84 -13.14
CA GLY A 289 -5.68 -3.94 -13.77
C GLY A 289 -4.31 -4.55 -14.01
N ARG A 290 -3.49 -3.79 -14.72
CA ARG A 290 -2.11 -4.12 -15.02
C ARG A 290 -1.23 -2.91 -14.70
N ILE A 291 -0.09 -3.19 -14.10
CA ILE A 291 0.97 -2.22 -13.85
C ILE A 291 2.11 -2.60 -14.78
N ASP A 292 2.53 -1.70 -15.64
CA ASP A 292 3.60 -1.90 -16.61
C ASP A 292 4.68 -0.83 -16.48
N ALA A 293 5.85 -1.07 -17.05
CA ALA A 293 6.95 -0.12 -17.11
C ALA A 293 7.21 0.29 -18.56
N ASP A 294 7.24 1.59 -18.80
CA ASP A 294 7.46 2.21 -20.09
C ASP A 294 8.66 3.16 -20.04
N GLU A 295 9.16 3.52 -21.23
CA GLU A 295 10.15 4.57 -21.40
C GLU A 295 9.54 5.93 -21.06
N ALA A 296 10.26 6.73 -20.28
CA ALA A 296 9.82 8.07 -19.90
C ALA A 296 10.40 9.15 -20.82
N GLY A 297 10.00 10.40 -20.59
CA GLY A 297 10.53 11.56 -21.31
C GLY A 297 11.95 11.94 -20.85
N ALA A 298 12.49 13.04 -21.35
CA ALA A 298 13.89 13.43 -21.14
C ALA A 298 14.32 13.62 -19.67
N LEU A 299 13.37 13.86 -18.75
CA LEU A 299 13.65 14.15 -17.34
C LEU A 299 13.64 12.90 -16.45
N ASP A 300 12.94 11.84 -16.86
CA ASP A 300 12.69 10.66 -16.06
C ASP A 300 13.32 9.43 -16.72
N LEU A 301 13.78 8.47 -15.93
CA LEU A 301 14.38 7.24 -16.47
C LEU A 301 13.33 6.29 -17.01
N TYR A 302 12.25 6.06 -16.24
CA TYR A 302 11.20 5.10 -16.55
C TYR A 302 9.85 5.62 -16.05
N LYS A 303 8.78 5.29 -16.77
CA LYS A 303 7.40 5.60 -16.40
C LYS A 303 6.70 4.32 -15.98
N LEU A 304 5.91 4.36 -14.90
CA LEU A 304 4.99 3.28 -14.57
C LEU A 304 3.61 3.61 -15.16
N MET A 305 3.06 2.64 -15.89
CA MET A 305 1.73 2.72 -16.50
C MET A 305 0.75 1.91 -15.66
N PHE A 306 -0.29 2.56 -15.13
CA PHE A 306 -1.34 1.91 -14.35
C PHE A 306 -2.62 1.89 -15.16
N ASN A 307 -3.07 0.70 -15.56
CA ASN A 307 -4.32 0.51 -16.29
C ASN A 307 -5.25 -0.33 -15.42
N PHE A 308 -6.27 0.29 -14.83
CA PHE A 308 -7.25 -0.37 -13.97
C PHE A 308 -8.67 -0.18 -14.51
N ASP A 309 -9.39 -1.28 -14.61
CA ASP A 309 -10.82 -1.32 -14.86
C ASP A 309 -11.55 -1.66 -13.56
N PHE A 310 -12.54 -0.84 -13.22
CA PHE A 310 -13.39 -0.97 -12.06
C PHE A 310 -14.82 -1.25 -12.50
N HIS A 311 -15.50 -2.11 -11.75
CA HIS A 311 -16.89 -2.51 -11.98
C HIS A 311 -17.73 -2.26 -10.73
N ASP A 312 -18.95 -1.76 -10.98
CA ASP A 312 -19.98 -1.47 -9.97
C ASP A 312 -19.43 -0.62 -8.82
N ILE A 313 -19.02 0.61 -9.16
CA ILE A 313 -18.55 1.60 -8.20
C ILE A 313 -19.76 2.33 -7.63
N ASN A 314 -19.87 2.35 -6.30
CA ASN A 314 -20.86 3.13 -5.57
C ASN A 314 -20.14 4.04 -4.57
N VAL A 315 -20.28 5.35 -4.76
CA VAL A 315 -19.72 6.38 -3.90
C VAL A 315 -20.86 7.11 -3.21
N ALA A 316 -20.95 6.97 -1.89
CA ALA A 316 -21.99 7.57 -1.08
C ALA A 316 -21.40 8.36 0.09
N LEU A 317 -21.99 9.52 0.37
CA LEU A 317 -21.72 10.28 1.57
C LEU A 317 -22.68 9.83 2.67
N LYS A 318 -22.13 9.34 3.79
CA LYS A 318 -22.90 8.90 4.95
C LYS A 318 -22.68 9.85 6.12
N PRO A 319 -23.70 10.14 6.95
CA PRO A 319 -23.51 10.92 8.16
C PRO A 319 -22.59 10.16 9.13
N ASN A 320 -21.64 10.87 9.75
CA ASN A 320 -20.77 10.30 10.76
C ASN A 320 -21.50 10.28 12.10
N THR A 321 -21.84 9.09 12.58
CA THR A 321 -22.46 8.90 13.89
C THR A 321 -21.51 9.21 15.05
N ASP A 322 -20.21 9.13 14.81
CA ASP A 322 -19.18 9.34 15.82
C ASP A 322 -18.71 10.82 15.86
N TYR A 323 -19.41 11.72 15.15
CA TYR A 323 -19.09 13.15 15.11
C TYR A 323 -19.39 13.80 16.47
N GLN A 324 -18.34 14.24 17.16
CA GLN A 324 -18.48 14.97 18.43
C GLN A 324 -18.36 16.48 18.25
N MET A 325 -17.33 16.93 17.54
CA MET A 325 -17.01 18.35 17.37
C MET A 325 -16.15 18.56 16.12
N SER A 326 -16.07 19.80 15.62
CA SER A 326 -15.16 20.11 14.52
C SER A 326 -13.70 20.13 15.00
N GLN A 327 -12.76 19.84 14.10
CA GLN A 327 -11.34 19.80 14.44
C GLN A 327 -10.81 21.15 14.96
N MET A 328 -11.33 22.26 14.43
CA MET A 328 -11.02 23.61 14.91
C MET A 328 -11.52 23.85 16.34
N GLN A 329 -12.72 23.33 16.66
CA GLN A 329 -13.25 23.41 18.03
C GLN A 329 -12.46 22.51 18.99
N ALA A 330 -12.05 21.31 18.55
CA ALA A 330 -11.19 20.43 19.33
C ALA A 330 -9.82 21.08 19.61
N ALA A 331 -9.19 21.69 18.60
CA ALA A 331 -7.94 22.43 18.76
C ALA A 331 -8.09 23.60 19.73
N ALA A 332 -9.14 24.41 19.58
CA ALA A 332 -9.41 25.53 20.49
C ALA A 332 -9.69 25.10 21.94
N ARG A 333 -10.17 23.87 22.17
CA ARG A 333 -10.29 23.29 23.53
C ARG A 333 -8.92 22.89 24.07
N LEU A 334 -8.10 22.23 23.27
CA LEU A 334 -6.74 21.85 23.65
C LEU A 334 -5.87 23.09 23.95
N ASP A 335 -5.99 24.17 23.19
CA ASP A 335 -5.28 25.42 23.43
C ASP A 335 -5.72 26.11 24.74
N LYS A 336 -7.00 25.98 25.11
CA LYS A 336 -7.52 26.47 26.39
C LYS A 336 -7.07 25.60 27.57
N ASP A 337 -6.97 24.29 27.36
CA ASP A 337 -6.50 23.35 28.37
C ASP A 337 -4.96 23.39 28.54
N GLU A 338 -4.21 23.86 27.52
CA GLU A 338 -2.82 24.29 27.66
C GLU A 338 -2.74 25.63 28.43
N ASP A 339 -3.11 25.60 29.71
CA ASP A 339 -2.80 26.70 30.61
C ASP A 339 -1.28 26.97 30.60
N PRO A 340 -0.80 28.19 30.30
CA PRO A 340 0.64 28.52 30.27
C PRO A 340 1.32 28.40 31.64
N LYS A 341 0.54 28.11 32.70
CA LYS A 341 1.00 27.93 34.08
C LYS A 341 1.49 26.51 34.37
N ALA A 342 1.22 25.50 33.54
CA ALA A 342 1.64 24.12 33.77
C ALA A 342 3.08 23.81 33.28
N LYS A 343 3.72 24.72 32.52
CA LYS A 343 5.11 24.58 32.02
C LYS A 343 6.18 25.20 32.93
N LYS A 344 5.91 25.35 34.24
CA LYS A 344 6.91 25.68 35.27
C LYS A 344 6.89 24.63 36.38
N GLY A 345 7.72 23.58 36.24
CA GLY A 345 7.96 22.68 37.37
C GLY A 345 8.38 21.26 37.04
N ARG A 346 9.50 21.06 36.33
CA ARG A 346 10.34 19.86 36.53
C ARG A 346 11.79 20.28 36.59
N LEU A 347 12.19 20.68 37.80
CA LEU A 347 13.57 20.90 38.19
C LEU A 347 14.34 19.58 38.06
N PHE A 348 15.38 19.58 37.24
CA PHE A 348 16.31 18.48 37.09
C PHE A 348 17.12 18.30 38.38
N HIS A 349 16.94 17.18 39.08
CA HIS A 349 17.92 16.71 40.07
C HIS A 349 18.93 15.79 39.39
N PRO A 350 20.22 16.16 39.29
CA PRO A 350 21.27 15.21 38.93
C PRO A 350 21.67 14.43 40.19
N ILE A 351 21.66 13.09 40.13
CA ILE A 351 22.51 12.11 40.86
C ILE A 351 21.79 10.74 40.92
N ARG A 352 22.58 9.67 40.80
CA ARG A 352 22.26 8.21 40.70
C ARG A 352 21.96 7.69 39.29
N ARG A 353 22.97 7.76 38.42
CA ARG A 353 22.97 7.22 37.06
C ARG A 353 23.47 5.75 36.92
N VAL A 354 23.54 4.97 38.00
CA VAL A 354 24.02 3.56 37.94
C VAL A 354 22.92 2.51 38.23
N GLY A 355 21.83 2.87 38.91
CA GLY A 355 20.74 1.93 39.23
C GLY A 355 19.64 1.77 38.17
N LYS A 356 19.60 2.61 37.14
CA LYS A 356 18.52 2.62 36.13
C LYS A 356 18.75 1.63 34.99
N ILE A 357 20.02 1.43 34.57
CA ILE A 357 20.39 0.51 33.48
C ILE A 357 20.12 -0.95 33.88
N LEU A 358 20.38 -1.29 35.15
CA LEU A 358 20.13 -2.63 35.66
C LEU A 358 18.61 -2.92 35.81
N ARG A 359 17.79 -1.92 36.17
CA ARG A 359 16.33 -2.07 36.22
C ARG A 359 15.69 -2.13 34.84
N THR A 360 16.18 -1.38 33.86
CA THR A 360 15.70 -1.50 32.46
C THR A 360 16.05 -2.86 31.87
N LEU A 361 17.23 -3.39 32.15
CA LEU A 361 17.60 -4.74 31.72
C LEU A 361 16.78 -5.82 32.44
N LEU A 362 16.57 -5.69 33.76
CA LEU A 362 15.70 -6.62 34.48
C LEU A 362 14.25 -6.55 33.96
N HIS A 363 13.73 -5.36 33.65
CA HIS A 363 12.40 -5.19 33.08
C HIS A 363 12.27 -5.79 31.68
N ILE A 364 13.29 -5.68 30.82
CA ILE A 364 13.30 -6.31 29.49
C ILE A 364 13.32 -7.84 29.62
N VAL A 365 14.12 -8.39 30.54
CA VAL A 365 14.19 -9.83 30.78
C VAL A 365 12.89 -10.36 31.42
N THR A 366 12.30 -9.64 32.38
CA THR A 366 10.99 -10.00 32.92
C THR A 366 9.87 -9.83 31.90
N TRP A 367 9.92 -8.81 31.02
CA TRP A 367 8.95 -8.64 29.94
C TRP A 367 9.02 -9.79 28.92
N LEU A 368 10.22 -10.24 28.57
CA LEU A 368 10.45 -11.43 27.73
C LEU A 368 9.96 -12.73 28.40
N PHE A 369 10.13 -12.88 29.72
CA PHE A 369 9.71 -14.09 30.45
C PHE A 369 8.23 -14.10 30.88
N THR A 370 7.57 -12.95 31.04
CA THR A 370 6.13 -12.88 31.37
C THR A 370 5.22 -12.84 30.13
N TRP A 371 5.77 -12.59 28.94
CA TRP A 371 5.00 -12.62 27.68
C TRP A 371 4.49 -14.04 27.33
N HIS A 372 5.16 -15.09 27.83
CA HIS A 372 4.74 -16.48 27.61
C HIS A 372 3.69 -17.03 28.60
N ARG A 373 3.07 -16.18 29.45
CA ARG A 373 2.09 -16.63 30.46
C ARG A 373 0.66 -16.08 30.33
N SER A 374 0.27 -15.56 29.16
CA SER A 374 -1.14 -15.28 28.85
C SER A 374 -1.56 -15.92 27.52
N SER A 375 -1.62 -17.24 27.52
CA SER A 375 -2.32 -18.05 26.51
C SER A 375 -3.57 -18.67 27.14
N LYS A 376 -4.48 -17.82 27.62
CA LYS A 376 -5.88 -18.19 27.87
C LYS A 376 -6.81 -17.18 27.20
N ARG A 377 -6.73 -17.06 25.87
CA ARG A 377 -7.77 -16.36 25.09
C ARG A 377 -7.90 -16.85 23.65
N SER A 378 -7.73 -18.16 23.43
CA SER A 378 -8.07 -18.80 22.16
C SER A 378 -8.79 -20.12 22.39
N VAL A 379 -9.97 -20.05 23.00
CA VAL A 379 -11.04 -21.03 22.76
C VAL A 379 -12.32 -20.23 22.65
N ARG A 380 -12.60 -19.69 21.46
CA ARG A 380 -13.99 -19.42 21.05
C ARG A 380 -14.36 -20.55 20.12
N THR A 381 -14.81 -21.64 20.73
CA THR A 381 -15.67 -22.63 20.10
C THR A 381 -16.89 -21.91 19.58
N ALA A 382 -17.16 -22.07 18.28
CA ALA A 382 -18.47 -21.80 17.73
C ALA A 382 -19.44 -22.79 18.37
N SER A 383 -20.33 -22.30 19.22
CA SER A 383 -21.49 -23.06 19.71
C SER A 383 -22.67 -22.12 19.86
N LEU A 384 -23.62 -22.29 18.95
CA LEU A 384 -25.08 -22.27 19.13
C LEU A 384 -25.70 -21.20 20.05
N LEU A 385 -26.50 -20.34 19.41
CA LEU A 385 -27.83 -19.87 19.84
C LEU A 385 -28.20 -20.13 21.32
N SER A 386 -28.30 -19.06 22.11
CA SER A 386 -29.40 -18.84 23.06
C SER A 386 -29.32 -17.42 23.64
N GLU A 387 -30.50 -16.80 23.71
CA GLU A 387 -30.87 -15.58 24.43
C GLU A 387 -30.27 -15.42 25.83
N ASP A 388 -30.15 -14.13 26.20
CA ASP A 388 -30.13 -13.53 27.53
C ASP A 388 -29.12 -14.02 28.58
N GLU A 389 -28.09 -13.20 28.83
CA GLU A 389 -27.81 -12.71 30.18
C GLU A 389 -26.82 -11.52 30.16
N ILE A 390 -27.27 -10.41 30.75
CA ILE A 390 -26.50 -9.20 31.03
C ILE A 390 -25.64 -9.46 32.26
N LEU A 391 -24.30 -9.48 32.13
CA LEU A 391 -23.40 -9.30 33.26
C LEU A 391 -22.17 -8.46 32.88
N ASP A 392 -22.07 -7.31 33.55
CA ASP A 392 -20.96 -6.37 33.55
C ASP A 392 -19.64 -7.03 33.98
N GLY A 393 -18.60 -6.77 33.19
CA GLY A 393 -17.23 -7.19 33.48
C GLY A 393 -16.24 -6.15 32.97
N GLU A 394 -15.88 -5.21 33.85
CA GLU A 394 -14.79 -4.25 33.67
C GLU A 394 -13.48 -4.98 33.35
N SER A 395 -13.14 -4.99 32.07
CA SER A 395 -11.76 -5.14 31.60
C SER A 395 -11.28 -3.75 31.24
N ALA A 396 -10.06 -3.39 31.64
CA ALA A 396 -9.44 -2.11 31.32
C ALA A 396 -9.30 -1.95 29.79
N LYS A 397 -10.34 -1.38 29.17
CA LYS A 397 -10.39 -1.03 27.75
C LYS A 397 -9.55 0.23 27.56
N LEU A 398 -8.70 0.25 26.54
CA LEU A 398 -8.11 1.50 26.08
C LEU A 398 -9.27 2.46 25.70
N PRO A 399 -9.21 3.75 26.04
CA PRO A 399 -10.27 4.69 25.66
C PRO A 399 -10.42 4.67 24.14
N GLY A 400 -11.62 4.28 23.65
CA GLY A 400 -11.93 4.11 22.23
C GLY A 400 -12.02 2.66 21.72
N GLU A 401 -11.48 1.66 22.42
CA GLU A 401 -11.54 0.25 21.99
C GLU A 401 -12.95 -0.35 22.15
N ALA A 402 -13.78 0.23 23.02
CA ALA A 402 -15.17 -0.19 23.24
C ALA A 402 -16.13 0.15 22.08
N GLN A 403 -15.74 1.06 21.17
CA GLN A 403 -16.65 1.68 20.21
C GLN A 403 -16.24 1.47 18.74
N TRP A 404 -15.18 0.69 18.47
CA TRP A 404 -14.79 0.43 17.09
C TRP A 404 -15.61 -0.72 16.48
N GLN A 405 -16.75 -0.37 15.86
CA GLN A 405 -17.70 -1.32 15.25
C GLN A 405 -17.33 -1.78 13.83
N GLY A 406 -16.16 -1.37 13.31
CA GLY A 406 -15.63 -1.79 12.00
C GLY A 406 -16.30 -1.12 10.79
N LEU A 407 -15.77 -1.40 9.57
CA LEU A 407 -16.29 -0.83 8.31
C LEU A 407 -17.73 -1.28 8.03
N ALA A 408 -18.07 -2.50 8.44
CA ALA A 408 -19.35 -3.16 8.18
C ALA A 408 -20.56 -2.33 8.63
N ARG A 409 -20.44 -1.54 9.71
CA ARG A 409 -21.48 -0.60 10.17
C ARG A 409 -21.91 0.39 9.08
N TYR A 410 -20.97 0.82 8.26
CA TYR A 410 -21.25 1.73 7.15
C TYR A 410 -21.57 0.96 5.85
N LEU A 411 -21.41 -0.36 5.84
CA LEU A 411 -21.67 -1.21 4.66
C LEU A 411 -23.07 -1.85 4.68
N ASP A 412 -23.56 -2.32 5.83
CA ASP A 412 -24.78 -3.11 5.99
C ASP A 412 -25.93 -2.28 6.60
N GLU A 413 -27.09 -2.27 5.94
CA GLU A 413 -28.32 -1.59 6.42
C GLU A 413 -29.15 -2.47 7.37
N THR A 414 -28.77 -3.73 7.58
CA THR A 414 -29.61 -4.77 8.16
C THR A 414 -29.52 -4.94 9.68
N GLY A 415 -28.65 -4.18 10.36
CA GLY A 415 -28.36 -4.40 11.78
C GLY A 415 -29.26 -3.68 12.79
N ASN A 416 -30.30 -2.96 12.36
CA ASN A 416 -31.09 -2.12 13.27
C ASN A 416 -32.60 -2.19 12.97
N GLU A 417 -33.16 -3.39 13.08
CA GLU A 417 -34.59 -3.69 12.83
C GLU A 417 -35.55 -2.87 13.73
N HIS A 418 -35.08 -2.36 14.88
CA HIS A 418 -35.92 -1.58 15.80
C HIS A 418 -36.03 -0.08 15.47
N ASN A 419 -35.31 0.39 14.44
CA ASN A 419 -35.37 1.78 13.94
C ASN A 419 -35.86 1.87 12.48
N GLU A 420 -36.51 0.83 11.96
CA GLU A 420 -36.95 0.74 10.56
C GLU A 420 -37.88 1.91 10.11
N TRP A 421 -38.49 2.63 11.06
CA TRP A 421 -39.54 3.62 10.77
C TRP A 421 -39.22 5.05 11.21
N ASP A 422 -38.12 5.30 11.93
CA ASP A 422 -37.83 6.61 12.54
C ASP A 422 -36.95 7.54 11.66
N GLY A 423 -36.72 7.20 10.39
CA GLY A 423 -35.74 7.95 9.59
C GLY A 423 -35.75 7.77 8.08
N VAL A 424 -36.89 7.47 7.44
CA VAL A 424 -37.02 7.61 5.99
C VAL A 424 -37.24 9.11 5.65
N GLU A 425 -36.26 9.93 6.03
CA GLU A 425 -36.13 11.26 5.45
C GLU A 425 -35.59 11.08 4.03
N TYR A 426 -36.43 11.38 3.04
CA TYR A 426 -36.02 11.45 1.65
C TYR A 426 -34.75 12.31 1.54
N ALA A 427 -33.68 11.74 0.95
CA ALA A 427 -32.37 12.35 0.74
C ALA A 427 -31.35 12.38 1.90
N ARG A 428 -31.55 11.62 3.01
CA ARG A 428 -30.53 11.54 4.08
C ARG A 428 -29.17 10.97 3.64
N PHE A 429 -29.15 10.14 2.60
CA PHE A 429 -27.91 9.61 2.00
C PHE A 429 -27.69 10.22 0.63
N SER A 430 -26.66 11.05 0.51
CA SER A 430 -26.26 11.60 -0.79
C SER A 430 -25.41 10.56 -1.52
N ASN A 431 -26.04 9.77 -2.38
CA ASN A 431 -25.31 8.97 -3.36
C ASN A 431 -24.64 9.95 -4.34
N ILE A 432 -23.31 10.01 -4.32
CA ILE A 432 -22.53 10.94 -5.14
C ILE A 432 -22.38 10.36 -6.55
N ALA A 433 -22.09 9.06 -6.65
CA ALA A 433 -21.86 8.41 -7.92
C ALA A 433 -22.19 6.92 -7.87
N ASP A 434 -23.00 6.46 -8.81
CA ASP A 434 -23.19 5.04 -9.13
C ASP A 434 -22.73 4.80 -10.57
N VAL A 435 -21.59 4.11 -10.72
CA VAL A 435 -20.92 3.92 -12.01
C VAL A 435 -20.70 2.44 -12.25
N LYS A 436 -21.30 1.91 -13.32
CA LYS A 436 -21.19 0.49 -13.68
C LYS A 436 -19.80 0.06 -14.13
N LYS A 437 -19.10 0.93 -14.86
CA LYS A 437 -17.73 0.68 -15.31
C LYS A 437 -16.94 1.98 -15.37
N ALA A 438 -15.74 1.98 -14.80
CA ALA A 438 -14.78 3.07 -14.96
C ALA A 438 -13.40 2.48 -15.29
N SER A 439 -12.69 3.11 -16.21
CA SER A 439 -11.31 2.76 -16.56
C SER A 439 -10.38 3.90 -16.18
N MET A 440 -9.30 3.59 -15.48
CA MET A 440 -8.24 4.51 -15.10
C MET A 440 -6.95 4.09 -15.81
N ASN A 441 -6.42 5.02 -16.62
CA ASN A 441 -5.12 4.86 -17.26
C ASN A 441 -4.24 6.04 -16.82
N PHE A 442 -3.13 5.75 -16.15
CA PHE A 442 -2.18 6.74 -15.63
C PHE A 442 -0.75 6.43 -16.08
#